data_AF-A0A1I6Y1W9-F1
#
_entry.id   AF-A0A1I6Y1W9-F1
#
_cell.length_a   1.000
_cell.length_b   1.000
_cell.length_c   1.000
_cell.angle_alpha   90.00
_cell.angle_beta   90.00
_cell.angle_gamma   90.00
#
_symmetry.space_group_name_H-M   'P 1'
#
loop_
_entity.id
_entity.type
_entity.pdbx_description
1 polymer ?
#
loop_
_entity_poly.entity_id
_entity_poly.type
_entity_poly.pdbx_seq_one_letter_code
_entity_poly.pdbx_strand_id
1 'polypeptide(L)'
;MKTTLLRIHLVAWGLALLNWISCKSFAFSLHQHLELGVEISVFLSGLALFFYHLKPFKKFSYYFSIYPFIVVVFGIGALTKNLFLFLIVYIFLFPLQNDVEEYRENEFALKLTSDGLMDMCCSYKLVENKFYLFEKVHLQKFYEGEITPFSIENNIYKKELYMRFTNNAGDTLGESVYY
;
A
#
# COMPACT_ATOMS: atom_id res chain seq x y z
N MET A 1 -30.15 -1.53 8.19
CA MET A 1 -29.05 -2.14 7.41
C MET A 1 -28.38 -1.18 6.44
N LYS A 2 -29.09 -0.62 5.43
CA LYS A 2 -28.49 0.28 4.43
C LYS A 2 -27.77 1.49 5.03
N THR A 3 -28.37 2.11 6.05
CA THR A 3 -27.80 3.27 6.77
C THR A 3 -26.58 2.91 7.62
N THR A 4 -26.59 1.75 8.27
CA THR A 4 -25.45 1.23 9.05
C THR A 4 -24.27 0.91 8.13
N LEU A 5 -24.51 0.22 7.01
CA LEU A 5 -23.49 -0.11 6.02
C LEU A 5 -22.88 1.16 5.41
N LEU A 6 -23.71 2.17 5.11
CA LEU A 6 -23.23 3.47 4.63
C LEU A 6 -22.33 4.16 5.65
N ARG A 7 -22.69 4.14 6.94
CA ARG A 7 -21.85 4.71 8.01
C ARG A 7 -20.51 3.98 8.10
N ILE A 8 -20.51 2.65 8.08
CA ILE A 8 -19.28 1.84 8.12
C ILE A 8 -18.39 2.17 6.91
N HIS A 9 -18.98 2.23 5.71
CA HIS A 9 -18.25 2.58 4.49
C HIS A 9 -17.61 3.97 4.59
N LEU A 10 -18.35 4.98 5.05
CA LEU A 10 -17.83 6.34 5.21
C LEU A 10 -16.74 6.42 6.28
N VAL A 11 -16.86 5.66 7.37
CA VAL A 11 -15.81 5.59 8.41
C VAL A 11 -14.55 4.92 7.86
N ALA A 12 -14.68 3.79 7.16
CA ALA A 12 -13.55 3.10 6.56
C ALA A 12 -12.86 3.96 5.49
N TRP A 13 -13.65 4.63 4.65
CA TRP A 13 -13.14 5.56 3.65
C TRP A 13 -12.45 6.76 4.29
N GLY A 14 -13.02 7.31 5.37
CA GLY A 14 -12.40 8.38 6.15
C GLY A 14 -11.10 7.94 6.82
N LEU A 15 -11.03 6.70 7.31
CA LEU A 15 -9.80 6.14 7.90
C LEU A 15 -8.71 5.96 6.84
N ALA A 16 -9.04 5.47 5.65
CA ALA A 16 -8.11 5.37 4.52
C ALA A 16 -7.59 6.75 4.10
N LEU A 17 -8.48 7.73 4.01
CA LEU A 17 -8.10 9.11 3.66
C LEU A 17 -7.23 9.76 4.75
N LEU A 18 -7.55 9.52 6.02
CA LEU A 18 -6.73 9.96 7.14
C LEU A 18 -5.34 9.30 7.10
N ASN A 19 -5.27 7.99 6.84
CA ASN A 19 -4.00 7.29 6.70
C ASN A 19 -3.13 7.91 5.59
N TRP A 20 -3.72 8.17 4.44
CA TRP A 20 -3.03 8.79 3.32
C TRP A 20 -2.49 10.19 3.67
N ILE A 21 -3.28 11.01 4.36
CA ILE A 21 -2.83 12.33 4.86
C ILE A 21 -1.71 12.16 5.89
N SER A 22 -1.85 11.25 6.85
CA SER A 22 -0.85 10.99 7.90
C SER A 22 0.49 10.54 7.31
N CYS A 23 0.46 9.69 6.28
CA CYS A 23 1.66 9.25 5.58
C CYS A 23 2.38 10.43 4.91
N LYS A 24 1.63 11.35 4.28
CA LYS A 24 2.19 12.55 3.64
C LYS A 24 2.65 13.63 4.62
N SER A 25 2.00 13.79 5.77
CA SER A 25 2.28 14.89 6.71
C SER A 25 3.25 14.51 7.83
N PHE A 26 3.18 13.30 8.36
CA PHE A 26 3.89 12.91 9.60
C PHE A 26 4.82 11.72 9.44
N ALA A 27 4.97 11.16 8.23
CA ALA A 27 5.73 9.93 7.99
C ALA A 27 5.26 8.76 8.88
N PHE A 28 3.96 8.75 9.23
CA PHE A 28 3.30 7.66 9.93
C PHE A 28 2.26 7.04 9.00
N SER A 29 2.35 5.73 8.82
CA SER A 29 1.33 4.94 8.12
C SER A 29 0.68 3.96 9.09
N LEU A 30 -0.52 3.51 8.77
CA LEU A 30 -1.13 2.35 9.37
C LEU A 30 -0.28 1.12 9.01
N HIS A 31 -0.27 0.12 9.89
CA HIS A 31 0.39 -1.14 9.60
C HIS A 31 -0.22 -1.76 8.33
N GLN A 32 0.62 -2.26 7.44
CA GLN A 32 0.22 -2.68 6.09
C GLN A 32 -0.97 -3.66 6.05
N HIS A 33 -1.01 -4.64 6.96
CA HIS A 33 -2.13 -5.58 7.03
C HIS A 33 -3.46 -4.90 7.38
N LEU A 34 -3.42 -3.84 8.20
CA LEU A 34 -4.60 -3.05 8.57
C LEU A 34 -4.99 -2.13 7.42
N GLU A 35 -4.03 -1.50 6.75
CA GLU A 35 -4.26 -0.64 5.58
C GLU A 35 -5.00 -1.41 4.49
N LEU A 36 -4.45 -2.56 4.08
CA LEU A 36 -5.09 -3.48 3.14
C LEU A 36 -6.49 -3.91 3.61
N GLY A 37 -6.64 -4.22 4.91
CA GLY A 37 -7.93 -4.61 5.48
C GLY A 37 -8.99 -3.51 5.37
N VAL A 38 -8.60 -2.25 5.58
CA VAL A 38 -9.46 -1.07 5.44
C VAL A 38 -9.85 -0.86 3.98
N GLU A 39 -8.90 -0.94 3.05
CA GLU A 39 -9.13 -0.81 1.61
C GLU A 39 -10.10 -1.86 1.06
N ILE A 40 -9.87 -3.13 1.39
CA ILE A 40 -10.77 -4.23 1.02
C ILE A 40 -12.16 -3.99 1.59
N SER A 41 -12.24 -3.53 2.85
CA SER A 41 -13.52 -3.22 3.49
C SER A 41 -14.26 -2.09 2.77
N VAL A 42 -13.57 -1.04 2.33
CA VAL A 42 -14.14 0.05 1.52
C VAL A 42 -14.66 -0.49 0.19
N PHE A 43 -13.89 -1.33 -0.49
CA PHE A 43 -14.28 -1.91 -1.78
C PHE A 43 -15.52 -2.81 -1.67
N LEU A 44 -15.50 -3.77 -0.74
CA LEU A 44 -16.62 -4.70 -0.52
C LEU A 44 -17.89 -3.98 -0.06
N SER A 45 -17.76 -3.01 0.84
CA SER A 45 -18.90 -2.23 1.31
C SER A 45 -19.47 -1.32 0.21
N GLY A 46 -18.62 -0.73 -0.64
CA GLY A 46 -19.03 0.04 -1.81
C GLY A 46 -19.79 -0.80 -2.82
N LEU A 47 -19.30 -2.01 -3.12
CA LEU A 47 -19.96 -2.98 -3.99
C LEU A 47 -21.32 -3.41 -3.42
N ALA A 48 -21.40 -3.73 -2.14
CA ALA A 48 -22.67 -4.07 -1.49
C ALA A 48 -23.66 -2.89 -1.51
N LEU A 49 -23.18 -1.66 -1.25
CA LEU A 49 -24.00 -0.45 -1.27
C LEU A 49 -24.58 -0.15 -2.66
N PHE A 50 -23.87 -0.49 -3.73
CA PHE A 50 -24.38 -0.41 -5.11
C PHE A 50 -25.64 -1.27 -5.28
N PHE A 51 -25.57 -2.56 -4.96
CA PHE A 51 -26.73 -3.46 -5.07
C PHE A 51 -27.88 -3.03 -4.16
N TYR A 52 -27.61 -2.46 -2.99
CA TYR A 52 -28.65 -1.93 -2.10
C TYR A 52 -29.31 -0.63 -2.57
N HIS A 53 -28.63 0.19 -3.39
CA HIS A 53 -29.14 1.46 -3.92
C HIS A 53 -29.58 1.39 -5.39
N LEU A 54 -29.48 0.22 -6.01
CA LEU A 54 -29.83 -0.04 -7.41
C LEU A 54 -31.31 0.25 -7.73
N LYS A 55 -32.20 0.17 -6.72
CA LYS A 55 -33.62 0.53 -6.86
C LYS A 55 -34.19 1.31 -5.68
N PRO A 56 -34.94 2.41 -5.92
CA PRO A 56 -34.93 3.20 -7.15
C PRO A 56 -33.54 3.84 -7.35
N PHE A 57 -33.11 4.10 -8.58
CA PHE A 57 -31.83 4.75 -8.89
C PHE A 57 -31.72 6.12 -8.22
N LYS A 58 -31.21 6.14 -6.99
CA LYS A 58 -30.93 7.36 -6.23
C LYS A 58 -29.57 7.90 -6.66
N LYS A 59 -29.32 9.19 -6.44
CA LYS A 59 -28.03 9.84 -6.72
C LYS A 59 -26.83 9.05 -6.16
N PHE A 60 -26.99 8.41 -5.00
CA PHE A 60 -25.97 7.54 -4.39
C PHE A 60 -25.60 6.31 -5.21
N SER A 61 -26.52 5.76 -6.03
CA SER A 61 -26.24 4.61 -6.89
C SER A 61 -25.18 4.92 -7.95
N TYR A 62 -25.07 6.18 -8.39
CA TYR A 62 -24.04 6.62 -9.33
C TYR A 62 -22.66 6.71 -8.65
N TYR A 63 -22.61 7.13 -7.39
CA TYR A 63 -21.37 7.10 -6.63
C TYR A 63 -20.87 5.65 -6.47
N PHE A 64 -21.75 4.74 -6.07
CA PHE A 64 -21.38 3.34 -5.87
C PHE A 64 -21.21 2.54 -7.17
N SER A 65 -21.55 3.07 -8.35
CA SER A 65 -21.39 2.32 -9.61
C SER A 65 -19.93 2.16 -10.04
N ILE A 66 -19.01 2.91 -9.46
CA ILE A 66 -17.57 2.76 -9.74
C ILE A 66 -17.04 1.38 -9.32
N TYR A 67 -17.49 0.84 -8.19
CA TYR A 67 -17.06 -0.46 -7.68
C TYR A 67 -17.38 -1.63 -8.64
N PRO A 68 -18.64 -1.86 -9.07
CA PRO A 68 -18.95 -2.90 -10.05
C PRO A 68 -18.37 -2.58 -11.44
N PHE A 69 -18.24 -1.30 -11.81
CA PHE A 69 -17.59 -0.93 -13.07
C PHE A 69 -16.15 -1.43 -13.12
N ILE A 70 -15.36 -1.26 -12.05
CA ILE A 70 -14.00 -1.80 -11.96
C ILE A 70 -14.00 -3.33 -12.14
N VAL A 71 -14.91 -4.05 -11.49
CA VAL A 71 -15.02 -5.52 -11.61
C VAL A 71 -15.33 -5.94 -13.05
N VAL A 72 -16.26 -5.26 -13.70
CA VAL A 72 -16.66 -5.56 -15.09
C VAL A 72 -15.53 -5.25 -16.07
N VAL A 73 -14.89 -4.08 -15.95
CA VAL A 73 -13.77 -3.70 -16.82
C VAL A 73 -12.59 -4.65 -16.63
N PHE A 74 -12.28 -5.05 -15.40
CA PHE A 74 -11.25 -6.05 -15.12
C PHE A 74 -11.59 -7.41 -15.74
N GLY A 75 -12.82 -7.89 -15.57
CA GLY A 75 -13.28 -9.15 -16.18
C GLY A 75 -13.18 -9.14 -17.70
N ILE A 76 -13.62 -8.06 -18.36
CA ILE A 76 -13.53 -7.92 -19.82
C ILE A 76 -12.06 -7.81 -20.24
N GLY A 77 -11.24 -7.02 -19.53
CA GLY A 77 -9.80 -6.89 -19.78
C GLY A 77 -9.08 -8.23 -19.71
N ALA A 78 -9.40 -9.05 -18.72
CA ALA A 78 -8.84 -10.38 -18.55
C ALA A 78 -9.24 -11.35 -19.67
N LEU A 79 -10.52 -11.35 -20.06
CA LEU A 79 -11.03 -12.20 -21.15
C LEU A 79 -10.44 -11.81 -22.52
N THR A 80 -10.31 -10.51 -22.77
CA THR A 80 -9.83 -9.98 -24.05
C THR A 80 -8.31 -9.84 -24.10
N LYS A 81 -7.60 -10.04 -22.98
CA LYS A 81 -6.18 -9.75 -22.79
C LYS A 81 -5.82 -8.32 -23.24
N ASN A 82 -6.75 -7.37 -23.07
CA ASN A 82 -6.60 -6.02 -23.60
C ASN A 82 -5.85 -5.13 -22.60
N LEU A 83 -4.63 -4.75 -22.98
CA LEU A 83 -3.74 -3.89 -22.18
C LEU A 83 -4.41 -2.56 -21.78
N PHE A 84 -5.23 -1.97 -22.67
CA PHE A 84 -5.86 -0.68 -22.38
C PHE A 84 -6.87 -0.79 -21.24
N LEU A 85 -7.65 -1.87 -21.17
CA LEU A 85 -8.60 -2.07 -20.08
C LEU A 85 -7.88 -2.33 -18.75
N PHE A 86 -6.76 -3.05 -18.78
CA PHE A 86 -5.92 -3.20 -17.60
C PHE A 86 -5.33 -1.88 -17.11
N LEU A 87 -4.94 -0.98 -18.02
CA LEU A 87 -4.46 0.36 -17.65
C LEU A 87 -5.54 1.17 -16.92
N ILE A 88 -6.79 1.09 -17.39
CA ILE A 88 -7.92 1.76 -16.72
C ILE A 88 -8.11 1.20 -15.31
N VAL A 89 -8.15 -0.13 -15.18
CA VAL A 89 -8.30 -0.78 -13.88
C VAL A 89 -7.14 -0.44 -12.96
N TYR A 90 -5.93 -0.39 -13.49
CA TYR A 90 -4.73 -0.01 -12.76
C TYR A 90 -4.87 1.38 -12.14
N ILE A 91 -5.37 2.39 -12.87
CA ILE A 91 -5.59 3.73 -12.31
C ILE A 91 -6.51 3.69 -11.09
N PHE A 92 -7.54 2.84 -11.11
CA PHE A 92 -8.47 2.70 -9.99
C PHE A 92 -7.93 1.84 -8.84
N LEU A 93 -7.06 0.87 -9.13
CA LEU A 93 -6.45 -0.02 -8.13
C LEU A 93 -5.11 0.50 -7.60
N PHE A 94 -4.51 1.50 -8.24
CA PHE A 94 -3.28 2.15 -7.79
C PHE A 94 -3.31 2.53 -6.30
N PRO A 95 -4.38 3.17 -5.77
CA PRO A 95 -4.44 3.48 -4.35
C PRO A 95 -4.63 2.26 -3.43
N LEU A 96 -4.81 1.04 -3.96
CA LEU A 96 -4.89 -0.21 -3.19
C LEU A 96 -3.57 -1.01 -3.25
N GLN A 97 -2.55 -0.51 -3.94
CA GLN A 97 -1.25 -1.16 -3.93
C GLN A 97 -0.59 -0.97 -2.58
N ASN A 98 -0.17 -2.09 -2.00
CA ASN A 98 0.54 -2.13 -0.73
C ASN A 98 2.00 -2.51 -0.98
N ASP A 99 2.92 -1.90 -0.22
CA ASP A 99 4.35 -2.20 -0.27
C ASP A 99 4.61 -3.68 0.07
N VAL A 100 5.61 -4.33 -0.53
CA VAL A 100 5.91 -5.73 -0.21
C VAL A 100 7.00 -5.80 0.84
N GLU A 101 6.78 -6.57 1.91
CA GLU A 101 7.79 -6.81 2.93
C GLU A 101 8.80 -7.85 2.44
N GLU A 102 10.07 -7.45 2.31
CA GLU A 102 11.14 -8.37 1.90
C GLU A 102 11.95 -8.89 3.09
N TYR A 103 12.13 -8.06 4.12
CA TYR A 103 12.95 -8.40 5.27
C TYR A 103 12.43 -7.77 6.56
N ARG A 104 12.46 -8.53 7.65
CA ARG A 104 12.07 -8.08 8.98
C ARG A 104 13.06 -8.56 10.01
N GLU A 105 13.60 -7.63 10.76
CA GLU A 105 14.48 -7.90 11.89
C GLU A 105 14.07 -7.02 13.08
N ASN A 106 13.60 -7.68 14.15
CA ASN A 106 13.08 -7.03 15.36
C ASN A 106 11.96 -6.00 15.06
N GLU A 107 12.15 -4.75 15.46
CA GLU A 107 11.18 -3.65 15.29
C GLU A 107 11.25 -2.98 13.92
N PHE A 108 12.23 -3.34 13.08
CA PHE A 108 12.45 -2.75 11.76
C PHE A 108 12.05 -3.71 10.63
N ALA A 109 11.46 -3.16 9.58
CA ALA A 109 11.17 -3.89 8.36
C ALA A 109 11.62 -3.09 7.14
N LEU A 110 12.19 -3.80 6.17
CA LEU A 110 12.52 -3.29 4.86
C LEU A 110 11.39 -3.66 3.91
N LYS A 111 10.77 -2.64 3.30
CA LYS A 111 9.67 -2.81 2.36
C LYS A 111 10.05 -2.29 0.99
N LEU A 112 9.76 -3.07 -0.02
CA LEU A 112 9.82 -2.63 -1.40
C LEU A 112 8.61 -1.74 -1.67
N THR A 113 8.86 -0.48 -1.99
CA THR A 113 7.79 0.46 -2.34
C THR A 113 7.30 0.20 -3.74
N SER A 114 5.98 0.15 -3.90
CA SER A 114 5.32 -0.01 -5.20
C SER A 114 4.80 1.34 -5.68
N ASP A 115 5.68 2.25 -6.14
CA ASP A 115 5.27 3.60 -6.60
C ASP A 115 4.68 3.61 -8.02
N GLY A 116 4.54 2.45 -8.65
CA GLY A 116 3.58 2.19 -9.72
C GLY A 116 4.15 1.67 -11.04
N LEU A 117 3.35 1.74 -12.11
CA LEU A 117 3.58 1.10 -13.41
C LEU A 117 4.84 1.59 -14.16
N MET A 118 5.43 2.72 -13.73
CA MET A 118 6.63 3.31 -14.33
C MET A 118 7.71 3.62 -13.29
N ASP A 119 7.66 2.99 -12.10
CA ASP A 119 8.73 3.21 -11.13
C ASP A 119 10.05 2.62 -11.68
N MET A 120 11.13 3.42 -11.63
CA MET A 120 12.46 2.92 -11.94
C MET A 120 12.83 1.92 -10.85
N CYS A 121 13.39 0.77 -11.24
CA CYS A 121 13.49 -0.42 -10.40
C CYS A 121 13.87 -0.12 -8.94
N CYS A 122 13.11 -0.74 -8.03
CA CYS A 122 13.36 -1.02 -6.62
C CYS A 122 13.66 0.20 -5.72
N SER A 123 12.59 0.87 -5.33
CA SER A 123 12.58 1.77 -4.18
C SER A 123 12.38 0.97 -2.89
N TYR A 124 13.22 1.19 -1.88
CA TYR A 124 13.12 0.54 -0.57
C TYR A 124 12.83 1.56 0.51
N LYS A 125 11.96 1.15 1.44
CA LYS A 125 11.49 1.94 2.55
C LYS A 125 11.82 1.22 3.85
N LEU A 126 12.53 1.92 4.73
CA LEU A 126 12.79 1.45 6.09
C LEU A 126 11.65 1.92 6.98
N VAL A 127 10.92 0.96 7.54
CA VAL A 127 9.83 1.23 8.48
C VAL A 127 10.11 0.63 9.83
N GLU A 128 9.69 1.33 10.88
CA GLU A 128 9.75 0.86 12.26
C GLU A 128 8.34 0.65 12.78
N ASN A 129 8.06 -0.52 13.33
CA ASN A 129 6.79 -0.81 13.96
C ASN A 129 6.65 -0.04 15.28
N LYS A 130 5.62 0.81 15.38
CA LYS A 130 5.26 1.51 16.61
C LYS A 130 3.87 1.07 17.07
N PHE A 131 3.78 0.63 18.32
CA PHE A 131 2.51 0.28 19.00
C PHE A 131 1.65 -0.77 18.26
N TYR A 132 2.25 -1.66 17.46
CA TYR A 132 1.59 -2.71 16.65
C TYR A 132 0.61 -2.24 15.56
N LEU A 133 0.11 -1.01 15.62
CA LEU A 133 -0.90 -0.47 14.71
C LEU A 133 -0.33 0.49 13.66
N PHE A 134 0.81 1.08 13.95
CA PHE A 134 1.41 2.12 13.11
C PHE A 134 2.83 1.75 12.72
N GLU A 135 3.21 2.19 11.54
CA GLU A 135 4.55 2.12 11.02
C GLU A 135 5.08 3.54 10.88
N LYS A 136 6.23 3.80 11.50
CA LYS A 136 6.97 5.03 11.29
C LYS A 136 7.90 4.83 10.11
N VAL A 137 7.75 5.67 9.11
CA VAL A 137 8.60 5.70 7.92
C VAL A 137 9.83 6.52 8.25
N HIS A 138 11.01 5.90 8.20
CA HIS A 138 12.26 6.61 8.45
C HIS A 138 12.84 7.17 7.15
N LEU A 139 12.89 6.38 6.07
CA LEU A 139 13.47 6.78 4.78
C LEU A 139 12.89 5.99 3.61
N GLN A 140 12.94 6.58 2.41
CA GLN A 140 12.71 5.95 1.10
C GLN A 140 13.94 6.21 0.22
N LYS A 141 14.59 5.15 -0.30
CA LYS A 141 15.76 5.26 -1.18
C LYS A 141 15.60 4.38 -2.42
N PHE A 142 16.06 4.90 -3.55
CA PHE A 142 16.07 4.19 -4.82
C PHE A 142 17.40 3.45 -4.99
N TYR A 143 17.33 2.20 -5.44
CA TYR A 143 18.51 1.41 -5.73
C TYR A 143 18.35 0.65 -7.04
N GLU A 144 19.36 0.72 -7.90
CA GLU A 144 19.36 0.04 -9.18
C GLU A 144 19.91 -1.40 -9.02
N GLY A 145 19.03 -2.40 -8.98
CA GLY A 145 19.40 -3.84 -8.95
C GLY A 145 18.61 -4.69 -7.95
N GLU A 146 18.71 -6.02 -8.07
CA GLU A 146 18.27 -6.95 -7.03
C GLU A 146 19.23 -6.86 -5.85
N ILE A 147 18.70 -6.50 -4.68
CA ILE A 147 19.49 -6.38 -3.47
C ILE A 147 19.04 -7.44 -2.49
N THR A 148 19.99 -8.17 -1.93
CA THR A 148 19.74 -8.94 -0.72
C THR A 148 20.14 -8.06 0.47
N PRO A 149 19.20 -7.64 1.33
CA PRO A 149 19.57 -6.94 2.56
C PRO A 149 20.32 -7.93 3.47
N PHE A 150 21.57 -7.60 3.80
CA PHE A 150 22.35 -8.36 4.77
C PHE A 150 22.55 -7.51 6.03
N SER A 151 22.05 -8.03 7.15
CA SER A 151 22.30 -7.60 8.54
C SER A 151 21.92 -6.16 8.88
N ILE A 152 20.82 -5.98 9.64
CA ILE A 152 20.58 -4.72 10.35
C ILE A 152 21.39 -4.75 11.65
N GLU A 153 22.59 -4.17 11.64
CA GLU A 153 23.39 -4.06 12.87
C GLU A 153 22.97 -2.81 13.65
N ASN A 154 22.28 -3.01 14.77
CA ASN A 154 21.84 -1.93 15.66
C ASN A 154 22.94 -1.63 16.68
N ASN A 155 23.71 -0.55 16.46
CA ASN A 155 24.70 -0.14 17.45
C ASN A 155 24.02 0.73 18.52
N ILE A 156 23.58 0.07 19.60
CA ILE A 156 22.89 0.67 20.75
C ILE A 156 23.71 1.82 21.38
N TYR A 157 25.04 1.82 21.25
CA TYR A 157 25.92 2.83 21.83
C TYR A 157 26.01 4.12 21.01
N LYS A 158 25.77 4.06 19.70
CA LYS A 158 25.81 5.24 18.81
C LYS A 158 24.45 5.65 18.26
N LYS A 159 23.40 4.84 18.51
CA LYS A 159 22.08 5.00 17.90
C LYS A 159 22.20 4.96 16.37
N GLU A 160 23.09 4.11 15.87
CA GLU A 160 23.38 3.99 14.46
C GLU A 160 22.77 2.70 13.89
N LEU A 161 21.97 2.81 12.83
CA LEU A 161 21.50 1.67 12.05
C LEU A 161 22.42 1.53 10.84
N TYR A 162 22.97 0.33 10.63
CA TYR A 162 23.77 0.03 9.45
C TYR A 162 22.94 -0.85 8.52
N MET A 163 22.69 -0.36 7.30
CA MET A 163 22.19 -1.22 6.22
C MET A 163 23.31 -1.44 5.22
N ARG A 164 23.68 -2.72 5.06
CA ARG A 164 24.61 -3.17 4.05
C ARG A 164 23.84 -3.88 2.95
N PHE A 165 24.10 -3.44 1.72
CA PHE A 165 23.45 -3.98 0.54
C PHE A 165 24.48 -4.82 -0.22
N THR A 166 24.12 -6.07 -0.51
CA THR A 166 24.97 -6.99 -1.29
C THR A 166 24.26 -7.41 -2.57
N ASN A 167 25.05 -7.57 -3.65
CA ASN A 167 24.56 -8.24 -4.85
C ASN A 167 24.55 -9.77 -4.65
N ASN A 168 23.96 -10.51 -5.60
CA ASN A 168 23.94 -11.98 -5.59
C ASN A 168 25.35 -12.62 -5.64
N ALA A 169 26.40 -11.85 -5.95
CA ALA A 169 27.80 -12.29 -5.95
C ALA A 169 28.50 -12.07 -4.59
N GLY A 170 27.83 -11.44 -3.62
CA GLY A 170 28.38 -11.13 -2.30
C GLY A 170 29.19 -9.83 -2.23
N ASP A 171 29.23 -9.04 -3.31
CA ASP A 171 29.91 -7.75 -3.33
C ASP A 171 29.06 -6.72 -2.57
N THR A 172 29.72 -5.92 -1.72
CA THR A 172 29.06 -4.83 -1.02
C THR A 172 28.82 -3.67 -1.98
N LEU A 173 27.56 -3.40 -2.30
CA LEU A 173 27.13 -2.32 -3.18
C LEU A 173 27.15 -0.96 -2.47
N GLY A 174 27.02 -0.97 -1.15
CA GLY A 174 27.08 0.23 -0.33
C GLY A 174 26.78 -0.06 1.13
N GLU A 175 27.32 0.80 1.99
CA GLU A 175 27.04 0.83 3.42
C GLU A 175 26.41 2.19 3.75
N SER A 176 25.38 2.17 4.56
CA SER A 176 24.67 3.38 4.94
C SER A 176 24.44 3.38 6.44
N VAL A 177 24.91 4.46 7.07
CA VAL A 177 24.84 4.71 8.51
C VAL A 177 23.71 5.70 8.78
N TYR A 178 22.82 5.37 9.71
CA TYR A 178 21.61 6.14 10.03
C TYR A 178 21.57 6.51 11.51
N TYR A 179 21.06 7.70 11.89
CA TYR A 179 21.01 8.24 13.27
C TYR A 179 19.59 8.23 13.90
#